data_AF-A0A2M7MCY4-F1
#
_entry.id   AF-A0A2M7MCY4-F1
#
_cell.length_a   1.000
_cell.length_b   1.000
_cell.length_c   1.000
_cell.angle_alpha   90.00
_cell.angle_beta   90.00
_cell.angle_gamma   90.00
#
_symmetry.space_group_name_H-M   'P 1'
#
loop_
_entity.id
_entity.type
_entity.pdbx_description
1 polymer ?
#
loop_
_entity_poly.entity_id
_entity_poly.type
_entity_poly.pdbx_seq_one_letter_code
_entity_poly.pdbx_strand_id
1 'polypeptide(L)'
;MNTEVKNYLKNIKLPSDDSHKGQNGKLLLIGGSELFHAASKWSLDVASKFVDMVFYSSVPDNNDLIKEVKGDFWNGIVVPRGEVESYIDEADCILIGPGLVRDKKTKDFVDKLISEFPDKKWVIDAGALQVIEPKLLNKNHIITPHKHEMIKLEDSFKSVGLDISKLEATILLKGKIDKITFTSVDGKQLLADVETSEKRQIIEVEGGNAGMTKGGSGDSLAGLVAALYCTHDQVTAAVVGSYINKKAGDELYKSVGPYFNTSDLVEIIPKVFWKAVK
;
A
#
# COMPACT_ATOMS: atom_id res chain seq x y z
N MET A 1 -20.00 5.50 -10.11
CA MET A 1 -18.79 4.64 -10.13
C MET A 1 -18.26 4.64 -11.55
N ASN A 2 -17.05 5.19 -11.75
CA ASN A 2 -16.35 5.23 -13.02
C ASN A 2 -16.27 3.81 -13.64
N THR A 3 -16.56 3.69 -14.94
CA THR A 3 -16.55 2.43 -15.69
C THR A 3 -15.20 1.70 -15.58
N GLU A 4 -14.10 2.44 -15.53
CA GLU A 4 -12.75 1.87 -15.39
C GLU A 4 -12.59 1.12 -14.06
N VAL A 5 -12.97 1.75 -12.94
CA VAL A 5 -12.92 1.12 -11.60
C VAL A 5 -13.76 -0.15 -11.55
N LYS A 6 -14.91 -0.19 -12.25
CA LYS A 6 -15.74 -1.41 -12.32
C LYS A 6 -15.00 -2.59 -12.95
N ASN A 7 -14.15 -2.34 -13.93
CA ASN A 7 -13.41 -3.41 -14.61
C ASN A 7 -12.37 -4.03 -13.67
N TYR A 8 -11.68 -3.22 -12.87
CA TYR A 8 -10.72 -3.72 -11.87
C TYR A 8 -11.40 -4.47 -10.72
N LEU A 9 -12.61 -4.05 -10.29
CA LEU A 9 -13.39 -4.81 -9.30
C LEU A 9 -13.74 -6.22 -9.79
N LYS A 10 -13.99 -6.42 -11.09
CA LYS A 10 -14.25 -7.75 -11.67
C LYS A 10 -13.00 -8.65 -11.68
N ASN A 11 -11.81 -8.07 -11.61
CA ASN A 11 -10.55 -8.81 -11.57
C ASN A 11 -10.22 -9.30 -10.15
N ILE A 12 -11.00 -8.91 -9.14
CA ILE A 12 -10.81 -9.40 -7.78
C ILE A 12 -11.09 -10.90 -7.73
N LYS A 13 -10.10 -11.64 -7.24
CA LYS A 13 -10.18 -13.06 -6.91
C LYS A 13 -10.52 -13.19 -5.43
N LEU A 14 -11.65 -13.82 -5.15
CA LEU A 14 -12.00 -14.22 -3.79
C LEU A 14 -11.28 -15.53 -3.45
N PRO A 15 -10.95 -15.76 -2.16
CA PRO A 15 -10.48 -17.06 -1.69
C PRO A 15 -11.42 -18.18 -2.16
N SER A 16 -10.86 -19.27 -2.65
CA SER A 16 -11.66 -20.44 -3.03
C SER A 16 -12.10 -21.23 -1.79
N ASP A 17 -13.21 -21.96 -1.89
CA ASP A 17 -13.75 -22.78 -0.80
C ASP A 17 -12.79 -23.90 -0.35
N ASP A 18 -11.86 -24.30 -1.22
CA ASP A 18 -10.82 -25.30 -0.97
C ASP A 18 -9.44 -24.69 -0.64
N SER A 19 -9.33 -23.37 -0.51
CA SER A 19 -8.06 -22.71 -0.19
C SER A 19 -7.57 -23.02 1.22
N HIS A 20 -6.25 -23.00 1.38
CA HIS A 20 -5.55 -23.24 2.64
C HIS A 20 -4.60 -22.09 2.98
N LYS A 21 -4.20 -22.03 4.26
CA LYS A 21 -3.31 -20.99 4.78
C LYS A 21 -2.04 -20.84 3.93
N GLY A 22 -1.81 -19.63 3.44
CA GLY A 22 -0.68 -19.25 2.60
C GLY A 22 -1.02 -19.16 1.11
N GLN A 23 -2.25 -19.50 0.70
CA GLN A 23 -2.69 -19.39 -0.70
C GLN A 23 -3.39 -18.05 -1.00
N ASN A 24 -3.86 -17.34 0.02
CA ASN A 24 -4.52 -16.04 -0.11
C ASN A 24 -3.60 -14.86 0.26
N GLY A 25 -2.29 -15.07 0.18
CA GLY A 25 -1.28 -14.04 0.34
C GLY A 25 -0.58 -14.07 1.70
N LYS A 26 0.70 -13.68 1.67
CA LYS A 26 1.57 -13.42 2.81
C LYS A 26 2.17 -12.04 2.67
N LEU A 27 1.88 -11.16 3.62
CA LEU A 27 2.39 -9.78 3.61
C LEU A 27 3.50 -9.62 4.66
N LEU A 28 4.62 -9.00 4.30
CA LEU A 28 5.56 -8.46 5.27
C LEU A 28 5.38 -6.94 5.39
N LEU A 29 5.17 -6.44 6.61
CA LEU A 29 5.15 -5.02 6.93
C LEU A 29 6.40 -4.61 7.67
N ILE A 30 7.17 -3.70 7.08
CA ILE A 30 8.37 -3.10 7.65
C ILE A 30 8.10 -1.62 7.96
N GLY A 31 7.87 -1.30 9.23
CA GLY A 31 7.35 0.01 9.62
C GLY A 31 7.55 0.33 11.08
N GLY A 32 7.01 1.46 11.50
CA GLY A 32 7.06 1.95 12.88
C GLY A 32 8.44 2.42 13.32
N SER A 33 8.41 3.36 14.25
CA SER A 33 9.54 3.91 14.99
C SER A 33 9.12 4.08 16.44
N GLU A 34 10.05 4.43 17.33
CA GLU A 34 9.74 4.71 18.74
C GLU A 34 8.59 5.72 18.89
N LEU A 35 8.51 6.71 18.00
CA LEU A 35 7.48 7.76 18.02
C LEU A 35 6.21 7.40 17.25
N PHE A 36 6.29 6.60 16.18
CA PHE A 36 5.20 6.38 15.22
C PHE A 36 4.78 4.91 15.08
N HIS A 37 4.40 4.27 16.19
CA HIS A 37 3.92 2.89 16.19
C HIS A 37 2.52 2.73 15.56
N ALA A 38 1.60 3.68 15.81
CA ALA A 38 0.20 3.60 15.39
C ALA A 38 -0.01 3.52 13.87
N ALA A 39 0.83 4.24 13.09
CA ALA A 39 0.79 4.21 11.62
C ALA A 39 0.91 2.77 11.09
N SER A 40 1.95 2.06 11.53
CA SER A 40 2.20 0.68 11.13
C SER A 40 1.12 -0.30 11.64
N LYS A 41 0.46 0.02 12.77
CA LYS A 41 -0.64 -0.78 13.31
C LYS A 41 -1.87 -0.73 12.39
N TRP A 42 -2.31 0.44 11.92
CA TRP A 42 -3.50 0.51 11.04
C TRP A 42 -3.29 -0.23 9.72
N SER A 43 -2.09 -0.12 9.14
CA SER A 43 -1.70 -0.91 7.97
C SER A 43 -1.75 -2.42 8.24
N LEU A 44 -1.26 -2.85 9.41
CA LEU A 44 -1.31 -4.25 9.83
C LEU A 44 -2.76 -4.74 10.03
N ASP A 45 -3.56 -3.98 10.78
CA ASP A 45 -4.93 -4.33 11.12
C ASP A 45 -5.77 -4.54 9.86
N VAL A 46 -5.70 -3.62 8.89
CA VAL A 46 -6.44 -3.78 7.63
C VAL A 46 -5.92 -4.95 6.82
N ALA A 47 -4.60 -5.09 6.68
CA ALA A 47 -4.01 -6.15 5.86
C ALA A 47 -4.39 -7.54 6.37
N SER A 48 -4.39 -7.72 7.70
CA SER A 48 -4.74 -8.98 8.35
C SER A 48 -6.17 -9.49 8.08
N LYS A 49 -7.04 -8.63 7.52
CA LYS A 49 -8.41 -9.00 7.11
C LYS A 49 -8.47 -9.56 5.68
N PHE A 50 -7.39 -9.45 4.91
CA PHE A 50 -7.36 -9.77 3.47
C PHE A 50 -6.34 -10.85 3.10
N VAL A 51 -5.28 -11.03 3.88
CA VAL A 51 -4.24 -12.05 3.64
C VAL A 51 -4.25 -13.12 4.71
N ASP A 52 -3.74 -14.31 4.39
CA ASP A 52 -3.68 -15.44 5.32
C ASP A 52 -2.63 -15.24 6.43
N MET A 53 -1.60 -14.46 6.15
CA MET A 53 -0.49 -14.25 7.08
C MET A 53 0.12 -12.88 6.93
N VAL A 54 0.36 -12.23 8.07
CA VAL A 54 1.14 -10.99 8.13
C VAL A 54 2.36 -11.17 9.01
N PHE A 55 3.51 -10.80 8.48
CA PHE A 55 4.76 -10.61 9.21
C PHE A 55 4.93 -9.13 9.52
N TYR A 56 5.35 -8.81 10.74
CA TYR A 56 5.51 -7.42 11.18
C TYR A 56 6.90 -7.20 11.75
N SER A 57 7.64 -6.24 11.20
CA SER A 57 8.95 -5.85 11.69
C SER A 57 9.00 -4.35 11.97
N SER A 58 9.21 -3.99 13.24
CA SER A 58 9.48 -2.63 13.69
C SER A 58 10.78 -2.51 14.49
N VAL A 59 11.03 -1.33 15.07
CA VAL A 59 12.14 -1.13 16.03
C VAL A 59 11.96 -2.07 17.23
N PRO A 60 13.06 -2.48 17.91
CA PRO A 60 13.01 -3.44 19.02
C PRO A 60 11.95 -3.10 20.06
N ASP A 61 11.89 -1.86 20.53
CA ASP A 61 10.92 -1.41 21.53
C ASP A 61 9.46 -1.63 21.09
N ASN A 62 9.12 -1.34 19.83
CA ASN A 62 7.78 -1.60 19.32
C ASN A 62 7.50 -3.10 19.21
N ASN A 63 8.49 -3.89 18.79
CA ASN A 63 8.34 -5.34 18.71
C ASN A 63 8.14 -5.95 20.10
N ASP A 64 8.83 -5.44 21.11
CA ASP A 64 8.74 -5.91 22.49
C ASP A 64 7.42 -5.45 23.13
N LEU A 65 7.00 -4.19 22.95
CA LEU A 65 5.67 -3.72 23.34
C LEU A 65 4.57 -4.59 22.73
N ILE A 66 4.67 -4.89 21.44
CA ILE A 66 3.72 -5.77 20.76
C ILE A 66 3.72 -7.19 21.34
N LYS A 67 4.90 -7.74 21.66
CA LYS A 67 5.04 -9.06 22.29
C LYS A 67 4.59 -9.06 23.76
N GLU A 68 4.65 -7.93 24.45
CA GLU A 68 4.22 -7.79 25.85
C GLU A 68 2.71 -7.58 25.97
N VAL A 69 2.10 -6.92 24.99
CA VAL A 69 0.64 -6.79 24.82
C VAL A 69 0.01 -8.12 24.35
N LYS A 70 0.57 -9.25 24.81
CA LYS A 70 0.21 -10.66 24.51
C LYS A 70 -1.28 -11.01 24.63
N GLY A 71 -2.12 -10.12 25.16
CA GLY A 71 -3.58 -10.24 25.15
C GLY A 71 -4.25 -9.76 23.85
N ASP A 72 -3.72 -8.74 23.17
CA ASP A 72 -4.42 -7.98 22.12
C ASP A 72 -3.70 -7.92 20.75
N PHE A 73 -2.49 -8.45 20.60
CA PHE A 73 -1.84 -8.59 19.29
C PHE A 73 -2.21 -9.93 18.64
N TRP A 74 -3.26 -9.95 17.81
CA TRP A 74 -3.93 -11.21 17.42
C TRP A 74 -3.62 -11.75 16.01
N ASN A 75 -3.13 -10.95 15.05
CA ASN A 75 -3.15 -11.39 13.63
C ASN A 75 -1.81 -11.25 12.89
N GLY A 76 -0.68 -11.66 13.49
CA GLY A 76 0.60 -11.68 12.76
C GLY A 76 1.78 -12.23 13.54
N ILE A 77 2.90 -12.43 12.84
CA ILE A 77 4.19 -12.87 13.40
C ILE A 77 5.14 -11.68 13.50
N VAL A 78 5.66 -11.42 14.70
CA VAL A 78 6.63 -10.33 14.92
C VAL A 78 8.04 -10.81 14.54
N VAL A 79 8.63 -10.13 13.57
CA VAL A 79 9.94 -10.45 12.98
C VAL A 79 10.97 -9.41 13.45
N PRO A 80 12.10 -9.84 14.04
CA PRO A 80 13.21 -8.93 14.33
C PRO A 80 13.75 -8.27 13.06
N ARG A 81 14.15 -6.98 13.14
CA ARG A 81 14.71 -6.26 11.98
C ARG A 81 15.91 -6.93 11.31
N GLY A 82 16.70 -7.71 12.06
CA GLY A 82 17.85 -8.43 11.52
C GLY A 82 17.51 -9.76 10.82
N GLU A 83 16.24 -10.15 10.77
CA GLU A 83 15.77 -11.39 10.15
C GLU A 83 14.83 -11.13 8.97
N VAL A 84 14.55 -9.86 8.65
CA VAL A 84 13.54 -9.47 7.65
C VAL A 84 13.83 -10.05 6.28
N GLU A 85 15.09 -10.21 5.89
CA GLU A 85 15.49 -10.76 4.60
C GLU A 85 14.88 -12.16 4.36
N SER A 86 14.88 -13.03 5.37
CA SER A 86 14.28 -14.37 5.26
C SER A 86 12.76 -14.34 5.08
N TYR A 87 12.10 -13.33 5.65
CA TYR A 87 10.65 -13.13 5.52
C TYR A 87 10.27 -12.36 4.26
N ILE A 88 11.18 -11.58 3.67
CA ILE A 88 11.00 -11.01 2.33
C ILE A 88 10.88 -12.14 1.31
N ASP A 89 11.72 -13.18 1.42
CA ASP A 89 11.65 -14.36 0.56
C ASP A 89 10.32 -15.11 0.70
N GLU A 90 9.80 -15.25 1.92
CA GLU A 90 8.52 -15.90 2.17
C GLU A 90 7.30 -15.06 1.74
N ALA A 91 7.38 -13.73 1.84
CA ALA A 91 6.26 -12.85 1.55
C ALA A 91 5.97 -12.72 0.04
N ASP A 92 4.69 -12.63 -0.29
CA ASP A 92 4.22 -12.34 -1.65
C ASP A 92 4.34 -10.85 -1.97
N CYS A 93 4.16 -9.99 -0.96
CA CYS A 93 4.32 -8.54 -1.05
C CYS A 93 4.94 -7.98 0.23
N ILE A 94 5.63 -6.85 0.11
CA ILE A 94 6.23 -6.12 1.22
C ILE A 94 5.66 -4.69 1.25
N LEU A 95 5.16 -4.26 2.40
CA LEU A 95 4.85 -2.87 2.69
C LEU A 95 5.98 -2.27 3.53
N ILE A 96 6.63 -1.23 3.02
CA ILE A 96 7.69 -0.52 3.76
C ILE A 96 7.38 0.97 3.85
N GLY A 97 7.55 1.54 5.05
CA GLY A 97 7.47 2.99 5.25
C GLY A 97 6.52 3.56 6.29
N PRO A 98 5.31 3.00 6.53
CA PRO A 98 4.40 3.53 7.54
C PRO A 98 5.08 3.63 8.91
N GLY A 99 5.18 4.85 9.46
CA GLY A 99 5.83 5.13 10.74
C GLY A 99 7.37 5.09 10.76
N LEU A 100 8.05 4.87 9.62
CA LEU A 100 9.51 5.03 9.54
C LEU A 100 9.91 6.52 9.59
N VAL A 101 11.06 6.79 10.23
CA VAL A 101 11.66 8.13 10.25
C VAL A 101 12.38 8.44 8.93
N ARG A 102 12.86 9.67 8.75
CA ARG A 102 13.42 10.17 7.48
C ARG A 102 14.90 10.51 7.64
N ASP A 103 15.68 9.55 8.10
CA ASP A 103 17.10 9.70 8.37
C ASP A 103 17.98 8.82 7.46
N LYS A 104 19.29 9.03 7.56
CA LYS A 104 20.26 8.27 6.76
C LYS A 104 20.19 6.76 7.06
N LYS A 105 19.96 6.37 8.31
CA LYS A 105 19.83 4.94 8.67
C LYS A 105 18.65 4.29 7.97
N THR A 106 17.52 4.98 7.91
CA THR A 106 16.33 4.51 7.20
C THR A 106 16.61 4.44 5.70
N LYS A 107 17.29 5.45 5.12
CA LYS A 107 17.72 5.42 3.73
C LYS A 107 18.57 4.18 3.43
N ASP A 108 19.67 4.00 4.16
CA ASP A 108 20.62 2.92 3.94
C ASP A 108 19.92 1.55 4.08
N PHE A 109 18.99 1.42 5.03
CA PHE A 109 18.19 0.20 5.21
C PHE A 109 17.19 -0.05 4.08
N VAL A 110 16.40 0.95 3.69
CA VAL A 110 15.41 0.85 2.60
C VAL A 110 16.11 0.53 1.28
N ASP A 111 17.19 1.26 0.97
CA ASP A 111 17.94 1.08 -0.27
C ASP A 111 18.58 -0.31 -0.34
N LYS A 112 19.16 -0.80 0.78
CA LYS A 112 19.71 -2.15 0.87
C LYS A 112 18.65 -3.18 0.49
N LEU A 113 17.52 -3.21 1.19
CA LEU A 113 16.49 -4.22 0.97
C LEU A 113 15.91 -4.19 -0.45
N ILE A 114 15.60 -3.00 -0.97
CA ILE A 114 15.03 -2.90 -2.33
C ILE A 114 16.07 -3.27 -3.39
N SER A 115 17.35 -2.98 -3.16
CA SER A 115 18.43 -3.36 -4.08
C SER A 115 18.73 -4.86 -4.08
N GLU A 116 18.58 -5.53 -2.94
CA GLU A 116 18.81 -6.99 -2.80
C GLU A 116 17.62 -7.80 -3.33
N PHE A 117 16.41 -7.22 -3.30
CA PHE A 117 15.18 -7.90 -3.72
C PHE A 117 14.39 -7.11 -4.80
N PRO A 118 14.99 -6.84 -5.97
CA PRO A 118 14.38 -5.98 -7.00
C PRO A 118 13.14 -6.61 -7.67
N ASP A 119 13.03 -7.94 -7.65
CA ASP A 119 11.93 -8.69 -8.26
C ASP A 119 10.73 -8.89 -7.33
N LYS A 120 10.88 -8.53 -6.04
CA LYS A 120 9.77 -8.62 -5.07
C LYS A 120 8.74 -7.53 -5.31
N LYS A 121 7.50 -7.81 -4.91
CA LYS A 121 6.41 -6.84 -4.92
C LYS A 121 6.56 -5.90 -3.73
N TRP A 122 6.72 -4.61 -3.97
CA TRP A 122 6.86 -3.61 -2.91
C TRP A 122 5.75 -2.56 -2.98
N VAL A 123 5.16 -2.24 -1.82
CA VAL A 123 4.41 -1.01 -1.60
C VAL A 123 5.28 -0.10 -0.73
N ILE A 124 5.66 1.06 -1.28
CA ILE A 124 6.60 1.99 -0.66
C ILE A 124 5.84 3.28 -0.31
N ASP A 125 5.67 3.51 0.99
CA ASP A 125 4.85 4.62 1.52
C ASP A 125 5.66 5.54 2.45
N ALA A 126 5.11 6.73 2.73
CA ALA A 126 5.49 7.60 3.83
C ALA A 126 7.02 7.80 4.01
N GLY A 127 7.58 7.27 5.10
CA GLY A 127 8.99 7.47 5.48
C GLY A 127 9.96 6.88 4.45
N ALA A 128 9.70 5.66 3.97
CA ALA A 128 10.54 4.98 3.00
C ALA A 128 10.57 5.71 1.66
N LEU A 129 9.40 6.15 1.18
CA LEU A 129 9.26 6.86 -0.09
C LEU A 129 10.04 8.19 -0.12
N GLN A 130 10.23 8.82 1.04
CA GLN A 130 10.92 10.11 1.15
C GLN A 130 12.44 10.00 1.22
N VAL A 131 12.99 8.80 1.38
CA VAL A 131 14.44 8.57 1.53
C VAL A 131 15.03 7.64 0.48
N ILE A 132 14.18 6.83 -0.17
CA ILE A 132 14.59 5.87 -1.19
C ILE A 132 15.38 6.54 -2.32
N GLU A 133 16.42 5.86 -2.79
CA GLU A 133 17.12 6.21 -4.01
C GLU A 133 16.22 6.01 -5.25
N PRO A 134 15.89 7.08 -6.01
CA PRO A 134 14.99 7.03 -7.17
C PRO A 134 15.23 5.88 -8.16
N LYS A 135 16.50 5.56 -8.44
CA LYS A 135 16.89 4.53 -9.42
C LYS A 135 16.51 3.11 -9.02
N LEU A 136 16.17 2.88 -7.75
CA LEU A 136 15.76 1.57 -7.25
C LEU A 136 14.29 1.28 -7.55
N LEU A 137 13.49 2.29 -7.89
CA LEU A 137 12.08 2.09 -8.21
C LEU A 137 11.90 1.44 -9.58
N ASN A 138 11.10 0.38 -9.65
CA ASN A 138 10.86 -0.38 -10.88
C ASN A 138 9.37 -0.78 -11.01
N LYS A 139 9.05 -1.50 -12.09
CA LYS A 139 7.69 -1.96 -12.45
C LYS A 139 7.01 -2.91 -11.45
N ASN A 140 7.72 -3.47 -10.47
CA ASN A 140 7.15 -4.32 -9.42
C ASN A 140 6.70 -3.52 -8.19
N HIS A 141 6.92 -2.20 -8.20
CA HIS A 141 6.65 -1.34 -7.06
C HIS A 141 5.37 -0.53 -7.24
N ILE A 142 4.63 -0.39 -6.14
CA ILE A 142 3.58 0.61 -5.97
C ILE A 142 4.11 1.67 -5.01
N ILE A 143 4.05 2.95 -5.40
CA ILE A 143 4.32 4.07 -4.51
C ILE A 143 3.02 4.80 -4.19
N THR A 144 2.85 5.23 -2.95
CA THR A 144 1.60 5.86 -2.46
C THR A 144 1.79 7.30 -1.98
N PRO A 145 2.41 8.22 -2.74
CA PRO A 145 2.68 9.57 -2.27
C PRO A 145 1.40 10.39 -2.06
N HIS A 146 1.40 11.26 -1.05
CA HIS A 146 0.59 12.48 -1.10
C HIS A 146 1.30 13.59 -1.89
N LYS A 147 0.62 14.70 -2.21
CA LYS A 147 1.18 15.81 -3.00
C LYS A 147 2.61 16.26 -2.60
N HIS A 148 2.88 16.48 -1.32
CA HIS A 148 4.23 16.91 -0.89
C HIS A 148 5.31 15.81 -1.02
N GLU A 149 4.95 14.53 -0.91
CA GLU A 149 5.88 13.41 -1.10
C GLU A 149 6.21 13.26 -2.58
N MET A 150 5.22 13.46 -3.46
CA MET A 150 5.45 13.47 -4.90
C MET A 150 6.43 14.56 -5.32
N ILE A 151 6.27 15.79 -4.82
CA ILE A 151 7.19 16.90 -5.11
C ILE A 151 8.63 16.53 -4.70
N LYS A 152 8.81 15.97 -3.50
CA LYS A 152 10.14 15.53 -3.03
C LYS A 152 10.72 14.42 -3.90
N LEU A 153 9.89 13.48 -4.34
CA LEU A 153 10.32 12.42 -5.23
C LEU A 153 10.78 13.01 -6.58
N GLU A 154 10.00 13.89 -7.18
CA GLU A 154 10.36 14.60 -8.41
C GLU A 154 11.71 15.34 -8.29
N ASP A 155 11.93 16.05 -7.17
CA ASP A 155 13.19 16.75 -6.91
C ASP A 155 14.36 15.77 -6.72
N SER A 156 14.11 14.63 -6.07
CA SER A 156 15.11 13.57 -5.93
C SER A 156 15.51 12.99 -7.29
N PHE A 157 14.55 12.70 -8.18
CA PHE A 157 14.81 12.27 -9.55
C PHE A 157 15.67 13.29 -10.31
N LYS A 158 15.32 14.59 -10.25
CA LYS A 158 16.09 15.67 -10.89
C LYS A 158 17.52 15.74 -10.37
N SER A 159 17.72 15.57 -9.06
CA SER A 159 19.04 15.66 -8.42
C SER A 159 20.04 14.60 -8.91
N VAL A 160 19.54 13.46 -9.39
CA VAL A 160 20.36 12.36 -9.94
C VAL A 160 20.29 12.27 -11.46
N GLY A 161 19.73 13.30 -12.12
CA GLY A 161 19.64 13.37 -13.58
C GLY A 161 18.65 12.37 -14.20
N LEU A 162 17.65 11.91 -13.43
CA LEU A 162 16.60 11.01 -13.91
C LEU A 162 15.32 11.79 -14.23
N ASP A 163 14.56 11.28 -15.19
CA ASP A 163 13.23 11.80 -15.53
C ASP A 163 12.16 10.92 -14.87
N ILE A 164 11.38 11.51 -13.97
CA ILE A 164 10.28 10.81 -13.29
C ILE A 164 9.23 10.30 -14.29
N SER A 165 9.12 10.89 -15.48
CA SER A 165 8.21 10.44 -16.54
C SER A 165 8.54 9.03 -17.05
N LYS A 166 9.77 8.55 -16.82
CA LYS A 166 10.24 7.20 -17.15
C LYS A 166 10.06 6.18 -16.01
N LEU A 167 9.59 6.61 -14.85
CA LEU A 167 9.32 5.71 -13.72
C LEU A 167 8.25 4.65 -14.08
N GLU A 168 8.63 3.38 -14.10
CA GLU A 168 7.72 2.28 -14.44
C GLU A 168 6.84 1.81 -13.26
N ALA A 169 7.16 2.24 -12.04
CA ALA A 169 6.38 1.92 -10.85
C ALA A 169 4.94 2.44 -10.97
N THR A 170 3.99 1.69 -10.41
CA THR A 170 2.62 2.17 -10.27
C THR A 170 2.58 3.26 -9.20
N ILE A 171 1.97 4.39 -9.53
CA ILE A 171 1.86 5.54 -8.65
C ILE A 171 0.41 5.69 -8.23
N LEU A 172 0.10 5.54 -6.95
CA LEU A 172 -1.17 5.93 -6.35
C LEU A 172 -0.98 7.30 -5.70
N LEU A 173 -1.26 8.37 -6.45
CA LEU A 173 -1.19 9.74 -5.95
C LEU A 173 -2.45 10.08 -5.16
N LYS A 174 -2.30 10.21 -3.84
CA LYS A 174 -3.39 10.51 -2.89
C LYS A 174 -3.86 11.96 -3.02
N GLY A 175 -5.16 12.17 -3.14
CA GLY A 175 -5.76 13.50 -3.27
C GLY A 175 -7.28 13.51 -3.13
N LYS A 176 -7.91 14.66 -3.44
CA LYS A 176 -9.39 14.74 -3.52
C LYS A 176 -9.92 13.72 -4.53
N ILE A 177 -9.26 13.66 -5.69
CA ILE A 177 -9.37 12.58 -6.65
C ILE A 177 -8.00 11.90 -6.62
N ASP A 178 -7.99 10.59 -6.38
CA ASP A 178 -6.74 9.83 -6.41
C ASP A 178 -6.43 9.52 -7.87
N LYS A 179 -5.15 9.59 -8.23
CA LYS A 179 -4.69 9.29 -9.59
C LYS A 179 -3.77 8.08 -9.54
N ILE A 180 -4.17 7.01 -10.22
CA ILE A 180 -3.36 5.80 -10.38
C ILE A 180 -2.69 5.87 -11.74
N THR A 181 -1.39 6.12 -11.75
CA THR A 181 -0.58 6.19 -12.97
C THR A 181 0.27 4.93 -13.11
N PHE A 182 0.26 4.29 -14.26
CA PHE A 182 1.02 3.06 -14.49
C PHE A 182 1.42 2.90 -15.96
N THR A 183 2.47 2.13 -16.21
CA THR A 183 2.88 1.72 -17.55
C THR A 183 2.15 0.42 -17.91
N SER A 184 1.47 0.39 -19.06
CA SER A 184 0.82 -0.83 -19.53
C SER A 184 1.90 -1.85 -19.93
N VAL A 185 1.92 -3.02 -19.28
CA VAL A 185 3.03 -3.97 -19.42
C VAL A 185 2.94 -4.79 -20.73
N ASP A 186 1.77 -4.94 -21.37
CA ASP A 186 1.59 -6.06 -22.31
C ASP A 186 0.88 -5.77 -23.64
N GLY A 187 0.79 -4.54 -24.14
CA GLY A 187 0.19 -4.29 -25.47
C GLY A 187 -1.27 -4.78 -25.65
N LYS A 188 -1.88 -5.40 -24.63
CA LYS A 188 -3.30 -5.66 -24.50
C LYS A 188 -3.92 -4.36 -24.06
N GLN A 189 -4.20 -3.57 -25.09
CA GLN A 189 -5.12 -2.47 -25.14
C GLN A 189 -6.36 -2.77 -24.27
N LEU A 190 -6.30 -2.38 -23.00
CA LEU A 190 -7.51 -2.08 -22.25
C LEU A 190 -7.94 -0.70 -22.75
N LEU A 191 -8.96 -0.73 -23.61
CA LEU A 191 -9.63 0.37 -24.30
C LEU A 191 -8.92 0.83 -25.59
N ALA A 192 -9.63 0.61 -26.70
CA ALA A 192 -9.37 1.21 -27.99
C ALA A 192 -9.34 2.75 -27.86
N ASP A 193 -8.59 3.41 -28.73
CA ASP A 193 -8.62 4.86 -28.98
C ASP A 193 -7.65 5.75 -28.21
N VAL A 194 -6.42 5.29 -27.96
CA VAL A 194 -5.32 6.26 -27.88
C VAL A 194 -4.12 5.70 -28.65
N GLU A 195 -3.58 6.46 -29.59
CA GLU A 195 -2.25 6.31 -30.19
C GLU A 195 -1.31 7.35 -29.56
N THR A 196 -0.32 6.89 -28.80
CA THR A 196 0.84 7.61 -28.33
C THR A 196 1.87 6.53 -27.99
N SER A 197 3.11 6.87 -28.29
CA SER A 197 4.26 5.97 -28.40
C SER A 197 4.92 5.60 -27.07
N GLU A 198 4.27 5.85 -25.93
CA GLU A 198 4.64 5.36 -24.58
C GLU A 198 3.51 5.80 -23.62
N LYS A 199 2.44 4.99 -23.47
CA LYS A 199 1.23 5.41 -22.73
C LYS A 199 1.29 5.05 -21.26
N ARG A 200 1.70 6.00 -20.44
CA ARG A 200 1.19 6.03 -19.06
C ARG A 200 -0.33 6.16 -19.10
N GLN A 201 -1.00 5.20 -18.49
CA GLN A 201 -2.44 5.27 -18.27
C GLN A 201 -2.68 5.95 -16.92
N ILE A 202 -3.80 6.68 -16.82
CA ILE A 202 -4.22 7.32 -15.58
C ILE A 202 -5.65 6.88 -15.31
N ILE A 203 -5.88 6.32 -14.13
CA ILE A 203 -7.23 6.03 -13.62
C ILE A 203 -7.51 6.98 -12.47
N GLU A 204 -8.66 7.64 -12.54
CA GLU A 204 -9.12 8.54 -11.49
C GLU A 204 -10.13 7.85 -10.58
N VAL A 205 -9.83 7.87 -9.27
CA VAL A 205 -10.69 7.33 -8.22
C VAL A 205 -11.22 8.47 -7.36
N GLU A 206 -12.50 8.74 -7.56
CA GLU A 206 -13.29 9.71 -6.80
C GLU A 206 -13.82 9.12 -5.49
N GLY A 207 -14.39 9.99 -4.66
CA GLY A 207 -14.96 9.65 -3.36
C GLY A 207 -14.08 10.08 -2.20
N GLY A 208 -14.47 9.67 -1.01
CA GLY A 208 -13.89 10.16 0.22
C GLY A 208 -14.46 11.51 0.62
N ASN A 209 -14.19 11.89 1.87
CA ASN A 209 -14.80 13.05 2.50
C ASN A 209 -13.87 13.68 3.56
N ALA A 210 -14.29 14.81 4.12
CA ALA A 210 -13.51 15.55 5.11
C ALA A 210 -13.20 14.74 6.38
N GLY A 211 -14.01 13.73 6.71
CA GLY A 211 -13.75 12.80 7.82
C GLY A 211 -12.50 11.95 7.64
N MET A 212 -12.00 11.78 6.40
CA MET A 212 -10.79 11.00 6.11
C MET A 212 -9.48 11.79 6.29
N THR A 213 -9.55 13.06 6.69
CA THR A 213 -8.38 13.91 6.95
C THR A 213 -7.66 13.59 8.28
N LYS A 214 -8.00 12.46 8.93
CA LYS A 214 -7.38 11.99 10.17
C LYS A 214 -6.01 11.36 9.89
N GLY A 215 -5.12 11.47 10.88
CA GLY A 215 -3.88 10.67 10.88
C GLY A 215 -4.22 9.18 10.81
N GLY A 216 -3.54 8.44 9.92
CA GLY A 216 -3.74 7.01 9.72
C GLY A 216 -4.52 6.61 8.47
N SER A 217 -5.31 7.49 7.85
CA SER A 217 -6.13 7.10 6.68
C SER A 217 -5.28 6.67 5.48
N GLY A 218 -4.09 7.26 5.33
CA GLY A 218 -3.07 6.85 4.36
C GLY A 218 -2.42 5.51 4.72
N ASP A 219 -2.20 5.23 6.00
CA ASP A 219 -1.62 3.97 6.47
C ASP A 219 -2.59 2.80 6.23
N SER A 220 -3.89 3.01 6.51
CA SER A 220 -4.97 2.07 6.15
C SER A 220 -4.99 1.80 4.63
N LEU A 221 -4.87 2.85 3.81
CA LEU A 221 -4.80 2.67 2.37
C LEU A 221 -3.57 1.84 1.94
N ALA A 222 -2.39 2.15 2.48
CA ALA A 222 -1.15 1.44 2.14
C ALA A 222 -1.23 -0.04 2.53
N GLY A 223 -1.77 -0.35 3.71
CA GLY A 223 -2.02 -1.72 4.17
C GLY A 223 -2.98 -2.48 3.25
N LEU A 224 -4.10 -1.86 2.87
CA LEU A 224 -5.08 -2.46 1.97
C LEU A 224 -4.48 -2.73 0.58
N VAL A 225 -3.76 -1.76 0.01
CA VAL A 225 -3.11 -1.91 -1.30
C VAL A 225 -2.08 -3.04 -1.27
N ALA A 226 -1.23 -3.10 -0.23
CA ALA A 226 -0.22 -4.15 -0.12
C ALA A 226 -0.84 -5.55 0.06
N ALA A 227 -1.91 -5.65 0.85
CA ALA A 227 -2.66 -6.89 1.01
C ALA A 227 -3.25 -7.39 -0.32
N LEU A 228 -3.89 -6.50 -1.09
CA LEU A 228 -4.41 -6.85 -2.41
C LEU A 228 -3.29 -7.22 -3.39
N TYR A 229 -2.15 -6.54 -3.31
CA TYR A 229 -1.02 -6.79 -4.21
C TYR A 229 -0.35 -8.15 -3.99
N CYS A 230 -0.54 -8.78 -2.83
CA CYS A 230 -0.12 -10.18 -2.60
C CYS A 230 -0.72 -11.11 -3.67
N THR A 231 -2.01 -10.96 -3.98
CA THR A 231 -2.79 -11.90 -4.81
C THR A 231 -3.20 -11.33 -6.18
N HIS A 232 -3.00 -10.04 -6.40
CA HIS A 232 -3.41 -9.33 -7.63
C HIS A 232 -2.21 -8.62 -8.29
N ASP A 233 -2.43 -8.06 -9.48
CA ASP A 233 -1.48 -7.16 -10.12
C ASP A 233 -1.49 -5.76 -9.45
N GLN A 234 -0.43 -5.01 -9.70
CA GLN A 234 -0.20 -3.70 -9.09
C GLN A 234 -1.29 -2.66 -9.38
N VAL A 235 -1.88 -2.70 -10.57
CA VAL A 235 -2.89 -1.73 -10.99
C VAL A 235 -4.21 -2.06 -10.32
N THR A 236 -4.61 -3.33 -10.35
CA THR A 236 -5.81 -3.82 -9.64
C THR A 236 -5.72 -3.49 -8.15
N ALA A 237 -4.59 -3.77 -7.51
CA ALA A 237 -4.38 -3.48 -6.10
C ALA A 237 -4.50 -1.98 -5.77
N ALA A 238 -3.85 -1.11 -6.56
CA ALA A 238 -3.90 0.34 -6.35
C ALA A 238 -5.30 0.93 -6.58
N VAL A 239 -5.97 0.54 -7.67
CA VAL A 239 -7.30 1.06 -8.04
C VAL A 239 -8.36 0.59 -7.05
N VAL A 240 -8.43 -0.72 -6.76
CA VAL A 240 -9.44 -1.27 -5.86
C VAL A 240 -9.15 -0.82 -4.42
N GLY A 241 -7.89 -0.80 -3.99
CA GLY A 241 -7.50 -0.31 -2.66
C GLY A 241 -7.92 1.14 -2.44
N SER A 242 -7.61 2.05 -3.38
CA SER A 242 -8.05 3.46 -3.31
C SER A 242 -9.58 3.56 -3.27
N TYR A 243 -10.28 2.86 -4.17
CA TYR A 243 -11.73 2.91 -4.27
C TYR A 243 -12.41 2.46 -2.99
N ILE A 244 -12.01 1.30 -2.45
CA ILE A 244 -12.63 0.73 -1.25
C ILE A 244 -12.32 1.57 -0.02
N ASN A 245 -11.10 2.10 0.13
CA ASN A 245 -10.76 2.96 1.25
C ASN A 245 -11.59 4.27 1.24
N LYS A 246 -11.75 4.91 0.06
CA LYS A 246 -12.60 6.09 -0.10
C LYS A 246 -14.07 5.78 0.16
N LYS A 247 -14.56 4.67 -0.41
CA LYS A 247 -15.95 4.24 -0.24
C LYS A 247 -16.27 3.91 1.22
N ALA A 248 -15.34 3.29 1.94
CA ALA A 248 -15.43 3.02 3.37
C ALA A 248 -15.59 4.31 4.18
N GLY A 249 -14.77 5.33 3.89
CA GLY A 249 -14.91 6.66 4.49
C GLY A 249 -16.27 7.28 4.20
N ASP A 250 -16.80 7.15 2.98
CA ASP A 250 -18.12 7.69 2.61
C ASP A 250 -19.28 6.98 3.32
N GLU A 251 -19.18 5.67 3.52
CA GLU A 251 -20.19 4.92 4.28
C GLU A 251 -20.16 5.28 5.78
N LEU A 252 -18.98 5.51 6.37
CA LEU A 252 -18.87 6.04 7.73
C LEU A 252 -19.45 7.45 7.83
N TYR A 253 -19.16 8.31 6.84
CA TYR A 253 -19.66 9.68 6.84
C TYR A 253 -21.19 9.76 6.88
N LYS A 254 -21.88 8.84 6.19
CA LYS A 254 -23.35 8.76 6.26
C LYS A 254 -23.87 8.41 7.66
N SER A 255 -23.09 7.67 8.44
CA SER A 255 -23.48 7.13 9.73
C SER A 255 -23.15 8.09 10.88
N VAL A 256 -21.96 8.70 10.84
CA VAL A 256 -21.41 9.51 11.95
C VAL A 256 -20.84 10.87 11.49
N GLY A 257 -21.08 11.27 10.24
CA GLY A 257 -20.49 12.50 9.69
C GLY A 257 -18.96 12.44 9.66
N PRO A 258 -18.24 13.57 9.85
CA PRO A 258 -16.78 13.60 9.84
C PRO A 258 -16.14 13.04 11.14
N TYR A 259 -16.93 12.47 12.05
CA TYR A 259 -16.51 12.10 13.41
C TYR A 259 -16.23 10.60 13.52
N PHE A 260 -15.28 10.12 12.72
CA PHE A 260 -14.68 8.78 12.83
C PHE A 260 -13.16 8.87 12.79
N ASN A 261 -12.48 7.83 13.27
CA ASN A 261 -11.02 7.71 13.22
C ASN A 261 -10.57 6.59 12.25
N THR A 262 -9.27 6.39 12.12
CA THR A 262 -8.72 5.37 11.21
C THR A 262 -9.08 3.95 11.64
N SER A 263 -9.19 3.67 12.94
CA SER A 263 -9.63 2.34 13.41
C SER A 263 -11.07 2.05 12.96
N ASP A 264 -11.98 3.03 13.06
CA ASP A 264 -13.35 2.89 12.53
C ASP A 264 -13.35 2.60 11.01
N LEU A 265 -12.45 3.27 10.28
CA LEU A 265 -12.25 3.04 8.84
C LEU A 265 -11.77 1.61 8.55
N VAL A 266 -10.78 1.13 9.29
CA VAL A 266 -10.26 -0.24 9.17
C VAL A 266 -11.35 -1.28 9.46
N GLU A 267 -12.27 -1.01 10.39
CA GLU A 267 -13.38 -1.91 10.70
C GLU A 267 -14.43 -2.02 9.58
N ILE A 268 -14.73 -0.93 8.87
CA ILE A 268 -15.78 -0.96 7.84
C ILE A 268 -15.26 -1.48 6.48
N ILE A 269 -13.95 -1.42 6.23
CA ILE A 269 -13.34 -1.77 4.93
C ILE A 269 -13.78 -3.16 4.41
N PRO A 270 -13.72 -4.27 5.16
CA PRO A 270 -14.11 -5.59 4.65
C PRO A 270 -15.58 -5.66 4.22
N LYS A 271 -16.47 -4.99 4.97
CA LYS A 271 -17.90 -4.94 4.65
C LYS A 271 -18.15 -4.18 3.35
N VAL A 272 -17.42 -3.10 3.13
CA VAL A 272 -17.52 -2.30 1.90
C VAL A 272 -16.90 -3.04 0.71
N PHE A 273 -15.75 -3.68 0.92
CA PHE A 273 -15.11 -4.54 -0.06
C PHE A 273 -16.08 -5.63 -0.54
N TRP A 274 -16.66 -6.40 0.39
CA TRP A 274 -17.60 -7.47 0.06
C TRP A 274 -18.79 -7.02 -0.77
N LYS A 275 -19.38 -5.86 -0.42
CA LYS A 275 -20.49 -5.27 -1.18
C LYS A 275 -20.11 -4.78 -2.58
N ALA A 276 -18.84 -4.50 -2.82
CA ALA A 276 -18.37 -3.98 -4.10
C ALA A 276 -18.02 -5.10 -5.10
N VAL A 277 -17.70 -6.29 -4.59
CA VAL A 277 -17.26 -7.45 -5.40
C VAL A 277 -18.34 -8.53 -5.55
N LYS A 278 -19.47 -8.39 -4.84
CA LYS A 278 -20.71 -9.16 -5.05
C LYS A 278 -21.75 -8.33 -5.79
#